data_AF-A0A191WIB3-F1
#
_entry.id   AF-A0A191WIB3-F1
#
_cell.length_a   1.000
_cell.length_b   1.000
_cell.length_c   1.000
_cell.angle_alpha   90.00
_cell.angle_beta   90.00
_cell.angle_gamma   90.00
#
_symmetry.space_group_name_H-M   'P 1'
#
loop_
_entity.id
_entity.type
_entity.pdbx_description
1 polymer ?
#
loop_
_entity_poly.entity_id
_entity_poly.type
_entity_poly.pdbx_seq_one_letter_code
_entity_poly.pdbx_strand_id
1 'polypeptide(L)'
;MIKRILSSLEERRRNLKDEDKGFTLIELLVVVIIIGILVAIAIPVYIGLQNGAKVASLDSDLKNGQIAVIAYYAEQSTPAASTTNTVPYGFVQSPGNVLAITGTSASAYCVSGTRTDPSTTKHIDQDGVLENGPC
;
A
#
# COMPACT_ATOMS: atom_id res chain seq x y z
N MET A 1 33.26 61.40 26.34
CA MET A 1 32.17 60.97 25.44
C MET A 1 32.48 59.63 24.75
N ILE A 2 33.69 59.42 24.23
CA ILE A 2 34.11 58.20 23.53
C ILE A 2 34.02 56.92 24.39
N LYS A 3 34.33 56.98 25.69
CA LYS A 3 34.23 55.84 26.62
C LYS A 3 32.82 55.23 26.73
N ARG A 4 31.74 56.01 26.55
CA ARG A 4 30.36 55.52 26.63
C ARG A 4 29.91 54.77 25.38
N ILE A 5 30.47 55.13 24.23
CA ILE A 5 30.15 54.48 22.95
C ILE A 5 30.85 53.12 22.89
N LEU A 6 32.11 53.05 23.32
CA LEU A 6 32.87 51.81 23.37
C LEU A 6 32.27 50.78 24.33
N SER A 7 31.80 51.21 25.51
CA SER A 7 31.15 50.29 26.46
C SER A 7 29.84 49.70 25.91
N SER A 8 29.04 50.49 25.19
CA SER A 8 27.78 50.03 24.59
C SER A 8 27.98 49.06 23.41
N LEU A 9 29.12 49.14 22.73
CA LEU A 9 29.48 48.24 21.62
C LEU A 9 30.09 46.92 22.14
N GLU A 10 30.82 46.96 23.26
CA GLU A 10 31.31 45.75 23.91
C GLU A 10 30.19 44.92 24.55
N GLU A 11 29.16 45.56 25.11
CA GLU A 11 27.95 44.87 25.58
C GLU A 11 27.20 44.20 24.43
N ARG A 12 26.99 44.92 23.32
CA ARG A 12 26.35 44.36 22.11
C ARG A 12 27.16 43.20 21.52
N ARG A 13 28.49 43.30 21.49
CA ARG A 13 29.36 42.23 20.98
C ARG A 13 29.35 40.98 21.87
N ARG A 14 29.12 41.14 23.18
CA ARG A 14 29.05 40.03 24.14
C ARG A 14 27.73 39.26 23.99
N ASN A 15 26.61 39.97 23.85
CA ASN A 15 25.30 39.35 23.66
C ASN A 15 25.20 38.58 22.33
N LEU A 16 25.76 39.10 21.24
CA LEU A 16 25.79 38.40 19.94
C LEU A 16 26.60 37.08 19.98
N LYS A 17 27.54 36.95 20.91
CA LYS A 17 28.39 35.76 21.05
C LYS A 17 27.71 34.61 21.80
N ASP A 18 26.71 34.92 22.61
CA ASP A 18 25.93 33.94 23.37
C ASP A 18 24.72 33.40 22.58
N GLU A 19 24.31 34.08 21.50
CA GLU A 19 23.20 33.68 20.62
C GLU A 19 23.63 32.69 19.51
N ASP A 20 24.92 32.61 19.16
CA ASP A 20 25.47 31.66 18.16
C ASP A 20 25.79 30.28 18.76
N LYS A 21 24.88 29.72 19.57
CA LYS A 21 24.98 28.32 20.01
C LYS A 21 24.50 27.40 18.89
N GLY A 22 25.43 26.99 18.03
CA GLY A 22 25.19 25.95 17.00
C GLY A 22 24.89 24.58 17.61
N PHE A 23 24.21 23.72 16.83
CA PHE A 23 24.00 22.31 17.17
C PHE A 23 25.35 21.61 17.39
N THR A 24 25.47 20.84 18.46
CA THR A 24 26.66 20.03 18.68
C THR A 24 26.65 18.79 17.78
N LEU A 25 27.82 18.34 17.33
CA LEU A 25 27.93 17.11 16.54
C LEU A 25 27.40 15.88 17.31
N ILE A 26 27.54 15.89 18.64
CA ILE A 26 27.05 14.81 19.49
C ILE A 26 25.52 14.77 19.56
N GLU A 27 24.83 15.92 19.55
CA GLU A 27 23.37 15.97 19.49
C GLU A 27 22.84 15.35 18.20
N LEU A 28 23.43 15.70 17.06
CA LEU A 28 23.03 15.10 15.79
C LEU A 28 23.36 13.60 15.73
N LEU A 29 24.48 13.18 16.32
CA LEU A 29 24.87 11.77 16.38
C LEU A 29 23.85 10.93 17.17
N VAL A 30 23.42 11.38 18.34
CA VAL A 30 22.42 10.64 19.13
C VAL A 30 21.08 10.57 18.41
N VAL A 31 20.67 11.65 17.74
CA VAL A 31 19.41 11.68 17.00
C VAL A 31 19.40 10.67 15.85
N VAL A 32 20.46 10.60 15.04
CA VAL A 32 20.50 9.62 13.94
C VAL A 32 20.59 8.18 14.43
N ILE A 33 21.19 7.93 15.60
CA ILE A 33 21.18 6.61 16.23
C ILE A 33 19.75 6.22 16.61
N ILE A 34 19.00 7.11 17.27
CA ILE A 34 17.63 6.84 17.67
C ILE A 34 16.75 6.59 16.44
N ILE A 35 16.82 7.46 15.42
CA ILE A 35 16.07 7.28 14.16
C ILE A 35 16.48 5.97 13.47
N GLY A 36 17.77 5.62 13.47
CA GLY A 36 18.26 4.36 12.91
C GLY A 36 17.62 3.13 13.55
N ILE A 37 17.51 3.11 14.89
CA ILE A 37 16.84 2.02 15.62
C ILE A 37 15.35 1.95 15.26
N LEU A 38 14.67 3.09 15.21
CA LEU A 38 13.24 3.14 14.87
C LEU A 38 12.98 2.63 13.45
N VAL A 39 13.78 3.08 12.48
CA VAL A 39 13.64 2.69 11.06
C VAL A 39 13.92 1.20 10.86
N ALA A 40 14.91 0.64 11.56
CA ALA A 40 15.24 -0.78 11.48
C ALA A 40 14.04 -1.69 11.84
N ILE A 41 13.21 -1.29 12.82
CA ILE A 41 12.02 -2.03 13.21
C ILE A 41 10.81 -1.66 12.35
N ALA A 42 10.66 -0.38 12.00
CA ALA A 42 9.46 0.12 11.32
C ALA A 42 9.34 -0.39 9.87
N ILE A 43 10.44 -0.46 9.12
CA ILE A 43 10.43 -0.88 7.70
C ILE A 43 9.83 -2.28 7.51
N PRO A 44 10.33 -3.36 8.16
CA PRO A 44 9.79 -4.70 7.91
C PRO A 44 8.33 -4.83 8.32
N VAL A 45 7.91 -4.16 9.40
CA VAL A 45 6.50 -4.14 9.84
C VAL A 45 5.62 -3.44 8.80
N TYR A 46 6.07 -2.30 8.28
CA TYR A 46 5.35 -1.55 7.25
C TYR A 46 5.19 -2.37 5.97
N ILE A 47 6.23 -3.07 5.52
CA ILE A 47 6.17 -3.95 4.34
C ILE A 47 5.17 -5.08 4.56
N GLY A 48 5.18 -5.72 5.73
CA GLY A 48 4.21 -6.77 6.07
C GLY A 48 2.77 -6.27 6.05
N LEU A 49 2.50 -5.10 6.63
CA LEU A 49 1.18 -4.47 6.60
C LEU A 49 0.75 -4.13 5.17
N GLN A 50 1.66 -3.53 4.38
CA GLN A 50 1.38 -3.20 3.00
C GLN A 50 1.02 -4.45 2.21
N ASN A 51 1.79 -5.53 2.35
CA ASN A 51 1.57 -6.83 1.71
C ASN A 51 0.24 -7.47 2.10
N GLY A 52 -0.18 -7.34 3.37
CA GLY A 52 -1.48 -7.80 3.84
C GLY A 52 -2.65 -7.06 3.18
N ALA A 53 -2.61 -5.72 3.15
CA ALA A 53 -3.63 -4.89 2.51
C ALA A 53 -3.74 -5.19 1.00
N LYS A 54 -2.59 -5.35 0.38
CA LYS A 54 -2.37 -5.85 -0.96
C LYS A 54 -3.10 -7.20 -1.19
N VAL A 55 -2.93 -8.21 -0.33
CA VAL A 55 -3.60 -9.52 -0.50
C VAL A 55 -5.11 -9.40 -0.28
N ALA A 56 -5.53 -8.58 0.69
CA ALA A 56 -6.95 -8.29 0.90
C ALA A 56 -7.62 -7.60 -0.30
N SER A 57 -6.88 -6.79 -1.06
CA SER A 57 -7.39 -6.22 -2.32
C SER A 57 -7.67 -7.29 -3.36
N LEU A 58 -6.82 -8.32 -3.46
CA LEU A 58 -7.02 -9.46 -4.35
C LEU A 58 -8.27 -10.25 -3.93
N ASP A 59 -8.43 -10.50 -2.64
CA ASP A 59 -9.61 -11.19 -2.09
C ASP A 59 -10.91 -10.43 -2.39
N SER A 60 -10.85 -9.09 -2.36
CA SER A 60 -11.99 -8.22 -2.69
C SER A 60 -12.31 -8.25 -4.18
N ASP A 61 -11.29 -8.14 -5.04
CA ASP A 61 -11.44 -8.21 -6.49
C ASP A 61 -12.03 -9.56 -6.92
N LEU A 62 -11.59 -10.67 -6.32
CA LEU A 62 -12.14 -12.01 -6.60
C LEU A 62 -13.63 -12.09 -6.28
N LYS A 63 -14.07 -11.62 -5.10
CA LYS A 63 -15.49 -11.60 -4.72
C LYS A 63 -16.31 -10.69 -5.63
N ASN A 64 -15.81 -9.50 -5.94
CA ASN A 64 -16.48 -8.57 -6.84
C ASN A 64 -16.57 -9.15 -8.26
N GLY A 65 -15.50 -9.80 -8.72
CA GLY A 65 -15.44 -10.52 -9.99
C GLY A 65 -16.47 -11.64 -10.05
N GLN A 66 -16.59 -12.44 -8.98
CA GLN A 66 -17.60 -13.49 -8.85
C GLN A 66 -19.02 -12.94 -9.01
N ILE A 67 -19.36 -11.88 -8.27
CA ILE A 67 -20.68 -11.23 -8.36
C ILE A 67 -20.95 -10.77 -9.79
N ALA A 68 -19.97 -10.17 -10.45
CA ALA A 68 -20.10 -9.68 -11.82
C ALA A 68 -20.20 -10.80 -12.86
N VAL A 69 -19.53 -11.96 -12.64
CA VAL A 69 -19.70 -13.16 -13.48
C VAL A 69 -21.11 -13.71 -13.37
N ILE A 70 -21.66 -13.80 -12.16
CA ILE A 70 -23.03 -14.26 -11.93
C ILE A 70 -24.03 -13.30 -12.59
N ALA A 71 -23.83 -11.99 -12.43
CA ALA A 71 -24.68 -10.97 -13.05
C ALA A 71 -24.64 -11.03 -14.58
N TYR A 72 -23.44 -11.18 -15.17
CA TYR A 72 -23.27 -11.38 -16.61
C TYR A 72 -24.05 -12.60 -17.10
N TYR A 73 -23.92 -13.73 -16.41
CA TYR A 73 -24.62 -14.94 -16.82
C TYR A 73 -26.14 -14.81 -16.70
N ALA A 74 -26.62 -14.13 -15.66
CA ALA A 74 -28.06 -13.91 -15.45
C ALA A 74 -28.70 -13.13 -16.61
N GLU A 75 -27.97 -12.21 -17.24
CA GLU A 75 -28.46 -11.44 -18.38
C GLU A 75 -28.20 -12.15 -19.72
N GLN A 76 -27.00 -12.66 -19.93
CA GLN A 76 -26.55 -13.16 -21.24
C GLN A 76 -26.78 -14.66 -21.45
N SER A 77 -27.14 -15.41 -20.40
CA SER A 77 -27.29 -16.88 -20.42
C SER A 77 -26.08 -17.62 -21.00
N THR A 78 -24.91 -16.99 -20.96
CA THR A 78 -23.63 -17.51 -21.47
C THR A 78 -22.53 -17.23 -20.45
N PRO A 79 -21.46 -18.05 -20.42
CA PRO A 79 -20.35 -17.86 -19.49
C PRO A 79 -19.56 -16.59 -19.81
N ALA A 80 -19.09 -15.88 -18.77
CA ALA A 80 -18.13 -14.80 -18.96
C ALA A 80 -16.78 -15.39 -19.37
N ALA A 81 -16.33 -15.12 -20.60
CA ALA A 81 -15.07 -15.63 -21.14
C ALA A 81 -13.84 -14.78 -20.75
N SER A 82 -14.07 -13.57 -20.21
CA SER A 82 -13.02 -12.62 -19.83
C SER A 82 -13.53 -11.63 -18.79
N THR A 83 -12.61 -11.03 -18.03
CA THR A 83 -12.87 -9.91 -17.11
C THR A 83 -13.43 -8.67 -17.81
N THR A 84 -13.28 -8.56 -19.15
CA THR A 84 -13.91 -7.46 -19.90
C THR A 84 -15.44 -7.61 -19.92
N ASN A 85 -15.96 -8.84 -19.91
CA ASN A 85 -17.39 -9.10 -19.88
C ASN A 85 -18.04 -8.66 -18.57
N THR A 86 -17.27 -8.56 -17.50
CA THR A 86 -17.76 -8.22 -16.16
C THR A 86 -17.70 -6.72 -15.86
N VAL A 87 -16.98 -5.91 -16.66
CA VAL A 87 -16.87 -4.45 -16.48
C VAL A 87 -18.25 -3.74 -16.54
N PRO A 88 -19.15 -4.05 -17.50
CA PRO A 88 -20.50 -3.47 -17.52
C PRO A 88 -21.31 -3.78 -16.25
N TYR A 89 -20.92 -4.83 -15.52
CA TYR A 89 -21.57 -5.30 -14.29
C TYR A 89 -20.84 -4.81 -13.04
N GLY A 90 -20.03 -3.74 -13.17
CA GLY A 90 -19.42 -3.05 -12.04
C GLY A 90 -18.09 -3.64 -11.57
N PHE A 91 -17.53 -4.64 -12.26
CA PHE A 91 -16.20 -5.13 -11.94
C PHE A 91 -15.13 -4.10 -12.35
N VAL A 92 -14.29 -3.73 -11.37
CA VAL A 92 -13.11 -2.89 -11.59
C VAL A 92 -11.92 -3.58 -10.93
N GLN A 93 -10.88 -3.81 -11.71
CA GLN A 93 -9.68 -4.51 -11.27
C GLN A 93 -8.76 -3.54 -10.52
N SER A 94 -8.32 -3.94 -9.32
CA SER A 94 -7.37 -3.15 -8.53
C SER A 94 -5.96 -3.23 -9.13
N PRO A 95 -5.15 -2.16 -9.01
CA PRO A 95 -3.79 -2.13 -9.55
C PRO A 95 -2.92 -3.28 -9.01
N GLY A 96 -2.20 -3.96 -9.91
CA GLY A 96 -1.29 -5.05 -9.57
C GLY A 96 -1.96 -6.42 -9.39
N ASN A 97 -3.28 -6.49 -9.31
CA ASN A 97 -4.02 -7.75 -9.45
C ASN A 97 -4.19 -8.07 -10.94
N VAL A 98 -4.23 -9.34 -11.30
CA VAL A 98 -4.53 -9.86 -12.65
C VAL A 98 -5.55 -10.97 -12.48
N LEU A 99 -6.74 -10.82 -13.06
CA LEU A 99 -7.80 -11.80 -12.94
C LEU A 99 -8.05 -12.52 -14.27
N ALA A 100 -8.38 -13.80 -14.17
CA ALA A 100 -8.79 -14.65 -15.29
C ALA A 100 -10.04 -15.42 -14.87
N ILE A 101 -10.98 -15.57 -15.81
CA ILE A 101 -12.22 -16.30 -15.60
C ILE A 101 -12.18 -17.53 -16.50
N THR A 102 -12.42 -18.70 -15.92
CA THR A 102 -12.51 -19.97 -16.62
C THR A 102 -13.83 -20.68 -16.27
N GLY A 103 -14.27 -21.57 -17.15
CA GLY A 103 -15.50 -22.34 -16.97
C GLY A 103 -16.56 -22.07 -18.03
N THR A 104 -17.63 -22.84 -17.98
CA THR A 104 -18.60 -22.97 -19.07
C THR A 104 -20.06 -22.83 -18.63
N SER A 105 -20.34 -22.51 -17.36
CA SER A 105 -21.71 -22.25 -16.89
C SER A 105 -21.76 -21.48 -15.56
N ALA A 106 -22.95 -21.02 -15.16
CA ALA A 106 -23.18 -20.39 -13.85
C ALA A 106 -22.94 -21.30 -12.63
N SER A 107 -22.91 -22.61 -12.82
CA SER A 107 -22.66 -23.59 -11.74
C SER A 107 -21.33 -24.32 -11.90
N ALA A 108 -20.53 -23.93 -12.90
CA ALA A 108 -19.20 -24.47 -13.18
C ALA A 108 -18.32 -23.35 -13.76
N TYR A 109 -17.91 -22.44 -12.89
CA TYR A 109 -16.97 -21.36 -13.20
C TYR A 109 -15.96 -21.18 -12.08
N CYS A 110 -14.82 -20.60 -12.44
CA CYS A 110 -13.77 -20.28 -11.50
C CYS A 110 -13.11 -18.96 -11.92
N VAL A 111 -12.93 -18.07 -10.95
CA VAL A 111 -12.24 -16.79 -11.12
C VAL A 111 -10.90 -16.91 -10.40
N SER A 112 -9.81 -16.95 -11.18
CA SER A 112 -8.44 -16.88 -10.67
C SER A 112 -7.97 -15.45 -10.60
N GLY A 113 -7.18 -15.14 -9.59
CA GLY A 113 -6.54 -13.85 -9.41
C GLY A 113 -5.12 -14.04 -8.94
N THR A 114 -4.17 -13.41 -9.64
CA THR A 114 -2.77 -13.35 -9.24
C THR A 114 -2.38 -11.91 -8.98
N ARG A 115 -1.73 -11.66 -7.85
CA ARG A 115 -0.93 -10.44 -7.69
C ARG A 115 0.55 -10.76 -7.82
N THR A 116 1.30 -9.83 -8.40
CA THR A 116 2.73 -9.98 -8.69
C THR A 116 3.65 -9.61 -7.52
N ASP A 117 3.21 -8.79 -6.56
CA ASP A 117 4.03 -8.35 -5.42
C ASP A 117 3.21 -8.06 -4.13
N PRO A 118 3.19 -8.96 -3.13
CA PRO A 118 3.83 -10.27 -3.16
C PRO A 118 3.15 -11.18 -4.20
N SER A 119 3.92 -12.10 -4.77
CA SER A 119 3.39 -13.11 -5.67
C SER A 119 2.41 -13.99 -4.90
N THR A 120 1.12 -13.85 -5.16
CA THR A 120 0.07 -14.62 -4.48
C THR A 120 -1.04 -14.87 -5.48
N THR A 121 -1.41 -16.14 -5.65
CA THR A 121 -2.52 -16.56 -6.50
C THR A 121 -3.60 -17.17 -5.63
N LYS A 122 -4.83 -16.76 -5.87
CA LYS A 122 -6.03 -17.27 -5.23
C LYS A 122 -7.13 -17.42 -6.27
N HIS A 123 -8.15 -18.18 -5.93
CA HIS A 123 -9.33 -18.32 -6.77
C HIS A 123 -10.62 -18.28 -5.94
N ILE A 124 -11.73 -18.11 -6.63
CA ILE A 124 -13.08 -18.28 -6.11
C ILE A 124 -13.92 -18.96 -7.19
N ASP A 125 -14.69 -19.96 -6.81
CA ASP A 125 -15.53 -20.75 -7.71
C ASP A 125 -17.02 -20.57 -7.39
N GLN A 126 -17.88 -21.47 -7.87
CA GLN A 126 -19.32 -21.41 -7.58
C GLN A 126 -19.67 -21.55 -6.08
N ASP A 127 -18.79 -22.11 -5.24
CA ASP A 127 -19.04 -22.28 -3.82
C ASP A 127 -18.80 -20.97 -3.04
N GLY A 128 -18.19 -19.97 -3.68
CA GLY A 128 -17.96 -18.64 -3.09
C GLY A 128 -16.91 -18.63 -1.99
N VAL A 129 -16.10 -19.69 -1.90
CA VAL A 129 -14.99 -19.80 -0.97
C VAL A 129 -13.71 -19.33 -1.67
N LEU A 130 -12.95 -18.47 -0.98
CA LEU A 130 -11.61 -18.09 -1.45
C LEU A 130 -10.62 -19.18 -1.07
N GLU A 131 -9.98 -19.78 -2.06
CA GLU A 131 -8.89 -20.74 -1.84
C GLU A 131 -7.58 -20.29 -2.50
N ASN A 132 -6.48 -20.91 -2.07
CA ASN A 132 -5.15 -20.57 -2.55
C ASN A 132 -4.79 -21.41 -3.77
N GLY A 133 -4.15 -20.77 -4.75
CA GLY A 133 -3.80 -21.41 -6.02
C GLY A 133 -4.69 -20.93 -7.17
N PRO A 134 -4.35 -21.32 -8.40
CA PRO A 134 -5.17 -21.03 -9.57
C PRO A 134 -6.35 -22.02 -9.68
N CYS A 135 -7.31 -21.66 -10.54
CA CYS A 135 -8.16 -22.60 -11.25
C CYS A 135 -7.27 -23.46 -12.19
#